data_AF-A0A0R1WIN5-F1
#
_entry.id   AF-A0A0R1WIN5-F1
#
_cell.length_a   1.000
_cell.length_b   1.000
_cell.length_c   1.000
_cell.angle_alpha   90.00
_cell.angle_beta   90.00
_cell.angle_gamma   90.00
#
_symmetry.space_group_name_H-M   'P 1'
#
loop_
_entity.id
_entity.type
_entity.pdbx_description
1 polymer ?
#
loop_
_entity_poly.entity_id
_entity_poly.type
_entity_poly.pdbx_seq_one_letter_code
_entity_poly.pdbx_strand_id
1 'polypeptide(L)'
;MMEKKSLMDLIDQVANEGEVKQDAGLSNALLVAYRDLDNDKEVRNVMRKLGGILSTYLMTHQYKASQPVLDLAKAVQKDDQSFWKGTGLSKIFL
;
A
#
# COMPACT_ATOMS: atom_id res chain seq x y z
N MET A 1 10.85 2.59 -7.62
CA MET A 1 10.59 3.24 -6.32
C MET A 1 9.73 4.45 -6.58
N MET A 2 8.51 4.42 -6.09
CA MET A 2 7.59 5.57 -6.13
C MET A 2 8.15 6.72 -5.27
N GLU A 3 7.96 7.95 -5.73
CA GLU A 3 8.34 9.16 -4.98
C GLU A 3 7.43 9.34 -3.74
N LYS A 4 8.01 9.85 -2.63
CA LYS A 4 7.28 10.10 -1.36
C LYS A 4 5.98 10.88 -1.61
N LYS A 5 6.06 11.99 -2.35
CA LYS A 5 4.91 12.85 -2.62
C LYS A 5 3.81 12.13 -3.40
N SER A 6 4.18 11.39 -4.45
CA SER A 6 3.22 10.61 -5.24
C SER A 6 2.52 9.54 -4.42
N LEU A 7 3.22 8.90 -3.48
CA LEU A 7 2.61 7.94 -2.57
C LEU A 7 1.67 8.62 -1.57
N MET A 8 2.05 9.78 -1.02
CA MET A 8 1.18 10.56 -0.12
C MET A 8 -0.10 11.02 -0.82
N ASP A 9 0.01 11.53 -2.05
CA ASP A 9 -1.14 11.97 -2.86
C ASP A 9 -2.11 10.79 -3.13
N LEU A 10 -1.56 9.61 -3.46
CA LEU A 10 -2.37 8.41 -3.71
C LEU A 10 -3.04 7.90 -2.42
N ILE A 11 -2.34 7.93 -1.29
CA ILE A 11 -2.91 7.56 0.01
C ILE A 11 -4.05 8.51 0.38
N ASP A 12 -3.88 9.82 0.20
CA ASP A 12 -4.91 10.81 0.52
C ASP A 12 -6.16 10.66 -0.37
N GLN A 13 -5.96 10.42 -1.67
CA GLN A 13 -7.06 10.12 -2.59
C GLN A 13 -7.87 8.91 -2.10
N VAL A 14 -7.20 7.79 -1.80
CA VAL A 14 -7.87 6.55 -1.37
C VAL A 14 -8.51 6.68 0.00
N ALA A 15 -7.87 7.40 0.94
CA ALA A 15 -8.44 7.65 2.27
C ALA A 15 -9.75 8.44 2.23
N ASN A 16 -10.01 9.16 1.14
CA ASN A 16 -11.22 9.94 0.96
C ASN A 16 -12.40 9.16 0.38
N GLU A 17 -12.19 7.94 -0.10
CA GLU A 17 -13.23 7.07 -0.65
C GLU A 17 -14.26 6.65 0.41
N GLY A 18 -15.52 6.55 0.01
CA GLY A 18 -16.64 6.25 0.91
C GLY A 18 -16.51 4.88 1.58
N GLU A 19 -16.11 3.85 0.82
CA GLU A 19 -15.87 2.50 1.37
C GLU A 19 -14.71 2.47 2.37
N VAL A 20 -13.66 3.26 2.12
CA VAL A 20 -12.46 3.32 2.96
C VAL A 20 -12.77 4.05 4.27
N LYS A 21 -13.55 5.13 4.23
CA LYS A 21 -14.02 5.84 5.43
C LYS A 21 -14.91 4.97 6.33
N GLN A 22 -15.59 3.97 5.76
CA GLN A 22 -16.43 3.04 6.51
C GLN A 22 -15.63 1.86 7.09
N ASP A 23 -14.46 1.54 6.53
CA ASP A 23 -13.53 0.56 7.08
C ASP A 23 -12.51 1.23 8.01
N ALA A 24 -12.75 1.14 9.32
CA ALA A 24 -11.86 1.73 10.32
C ALA A 24 -10.42 1.18 10.28
N GLY A 25 -10.23 -0.08 9.86
CA GLY A 25 -8.93 -0.72 9.76
C GLY A 25 -8.10 -0.13 8.63
N LEU A 26 -8.67 -0.07 7.43
CA LEU A 26 -8.04 0.51 6.25
C LEU A 26 -7.86 2.02 6.39
N SER A 27 -8.88 2.73 6.89
CA SER A 27 -8.79 4.18 7.15
C SER A 27 -7.62 4.52 8.09
N ASN A 28 -7.53 3.82 9.23
CA ASN A 28 -6.43 4.03 10.17
C ASN A 28 -5.06 3.68 9.56
N ALA A 29 -4.99 2.61 8.78
CA ALA A 29 -3.75 2.22 8.11
C ALA A 29 -3.25 3.27 7.11
N LEU A 30 -4.14 3.84 6.33
CA LEU A 30 -3.81 4.91 5.38
C LEU A 30 -3.37 6.18 6.11
N LEU A 31 -4.05 6.55 7.18
CA LEU A 31 -3.66 7.69 8.02
C LEU A 31 -2.26 7.48 8.63
N VAL A 32 -1.97 6.29 9.16
CA VAL A 32 -0.65 5.96 9.71
C VAL A 32 0.42 5.99 8.61
N ALA A 33 0.14 5.44 7.42
CA ALA A 33 1.07 5.46 6.31
C ALA A 33 1.38 6.89 5.85
N TYR A 34 0.37 7.75 5.76
CA TYR A 34 0.56 9.17 5.42
C TYR A 34 1.43 9.87 6.46
N ARG A 35 1.12 9.71 7.75
CA ARG A 35 1.91 10.31 8.84
C ARG A 35 3.34 9.77 8.88
N ASP A 36 3.52 8.49 8.60
CA ASP A 36 4.85 7.87 8.54
C ASP A 36 5.70 8.50 7.43
N LEU A 37 5.11 8.74 6.26
CA LEU A 37 5.77 9.45 5.16
C LEU A 37 6.05 10.90 5.53
N ASP A 38 5.07 11.60 6.10
CA ASP A 38 5.21 12.99 6.53
C ASP A 38 6.38 13.18 7.52
N ASN A 39 6.55 12.24 8.44
CA ASN A 39 7.67 12.17 9.40
C ASN A 39 8.97 11.58 8.81
N ASP A 40 9.15 11.62 7.48
CA ASP A 40 10.36 11.19 6.76
C ASP A 40 10.78 9.73 7.00
N LYS A 41 9.83 8.85 7.36
CA LYS A 41 10.14 7.42 7.36
C LYS A 41 10.40 6.96 5.93
N GLU A 42 11.31 5.99 5.81
CA GLU A 42 11.69 5.42 4.53
C GLU A 42 10.44 4.93 3.76
N VAL A 43 10.22 5.48 2.57
CA VAL A 43 9.08 5.18 1.69
C VAL A 43 8.88 3.67 1.55
N ARG A 44 9.98 2.93 1.38
CA ARG A 44 9.97 1.47 1.26
C ARG A 44 9.36 0.77 2.48
N ASN A 45 9.74 1.20 3.69
CA ASN A 45 9.20 0.59 4.91
C ASN A 45 7.72 0.87 5.08
N VAL A 46 7.26 2.05 4.66
CA VAL A 46 5.84 2.40 4.65
C VAL A 46 5.09 1.55 3.62
N MET A 47 5.61 1.45 2.39
CA MET A 47 5.01 0.63 1.33
C MET A 47 4.90 -0.83 1.76
N ARG A 48 5.95 -1.45 2.31
CA ARG A 48 5.91 -2.85 2.76
C ARG A 48 4.82 -3.09 3.82
N LYS A 49 4.71 -2.20 4.80
CA LYS A 49 3.66 -2.30 5.84
C LYS A 49 2.27 -2.12 5.25
N LEU A 50 2.10 -1.09 4.42
CA LEU A 50 0.84 -0.78 3.78
C LEU A 50 0.40 -1.93 2.83
N GLY A 51 1.34 -2.56 2.13
CA GLY A 51 1.08 -3.68 1.24
C GLY A 51 0.53 -4.90 1.95
N GLY A 52 1.04 -5.22 3.14
CA GLY A 52 0.48 -6.29 3.98
C GLY A 52 -0.95 -5.99 4.44
N ILE A 53 -1.23 -4.74 4.82
CA ILE A 53 -2.57 -4.32 5.24
C ILE A 53 -3.55 -4.34 4.07
N LEU A 54 -3.18 -3.78 2.93
CA LEU A 54 -4.01 -3.80 1.72
C LEU A 54 -4.30 -5.22 1.26
N SER A 55 -3.31 -6.12 1.32
CA SER A 55 -3.53 -7.53 0.97
C SER A 55 -4.53 -8.19 1.93
N THR A 56 -4.44 -7.90 3.23
CA THR A 56 -5.39 -8.39 4.23
C THR A 56 -6.80 -7.83 3.96
N TYR A 57 -6.93 -6.53 3.75
CA TYR A 57 -8.20 -5.87 3.42
C TYR A 57 -8.85 -6.48 2.18
N LEU A 58 -8.08 -6.68 1.10
CA LEU A 58 -8.59 -7.28 -0.12
C LEU A 58 -9.07 -8.72 0.11
N MET A 59 -8.33 -9.52 0.89
CA MET A 59 -8.76 -10.89 1.23
C MET A 59 -10.05 -10.90 2.04
N THR A 60 -10.19 -10.04 3.05
CA THR A 60 -11.40 -9.98 3.91
C THR A 60 -12.62 -9.50 3.14
N HIS A 61 -12.42 -8.68 2.11
CA HIS A 61 -13.49 -8.17 1.24
C HIS A 61 -13.67 -9.00 -0.05
N GLN A 62 -13.13 -10.23 -0.12
CA GLN A 62 -13.24 -11.12 -1.28
C GLN A 62 -12.79 -10.45 -2.60
N TYR A 63 -11.76 -9.61 -2.53
CA TYR A 63 -11.23 -8.81 -3.62
C TYR A 63 -12.23 -7.83 -4.26
N LYS A 64 -13.34 -7.53 -3.58
CA LYS A 64 -14.30 -6.49 -3.96
C LYS A 64 -13.92 -5.20 -3.26
N ALA A 65 -13.20 -4.34 -3.98
CA ALA A 65 -12.84 -3.00 -3.53
C ALA A 65 -12.94 -2.04 -4.72
N SER A 66 -13.03 -0.74 -4.43
CA SER A 66 -13.01 0.31 -5.44
C SER A 66 -11.71 0.30 -6.24
N GLN A 67 -11.78 0.83 -7.47
CA GLN A 67 -10.62 0.94 -8.35
C GLN A 67 -9.44 1.71 -7.70
N PRO A 68 -9.64 2.82 -6.97
CA PRO A 68 -8.56 3.51 -6.26
C PRO A 68 -7.83 2.63 -5.24
N VAL A 69 -8.54 1.81 -4.47
CA VAL A 69 -7.91 0.87 -3.51
C VAL A 69 -7.09 -0.18 -4.24
N LEU A 70 -7.61 -0.72 -5.34
CA LEU A 70 -6.90 -1.70 -6.18
C LEU A 70 -5.64 -1.09 -6.80
N ASP A 71 -5.69 0.16 -7.24
CA ASP A 71 -4.56 0.85 -7.85
C ASP A 71 -3.47 1.17 -6.84
N LEU A 72 -3.84 1.58 -5.62
CA LEU A 72 -2.90 1.71 -4.50
C LEU A 72 -2.26 0.36 -4.15
N ALA A 73 -3.05 -0.71 -4.06
CA ALA A 73 -2.51 -2.06 -3.79
C ALA A 73 -1.50 -2.50 -4.87
N LYS A 74 -1.80 -2.28 -6.15
CA LYS A 74 -0.88 -2.56 -7.25
C LYS A 74 0.38 -1.72 -7.17
N ALA A 75 0.26 -0.42 -6.89
CA ALA A 75 1.39 0.50 -6.78
C ALA A 75 2.36 0.05 -5.68
N VAL A 76 1.82 -0.34 -4.53
CA VAL A 76 2.59 -0.82 -3.39
C VAL A 76 3.25 -2.18 -3.67
N GLN A 77 2.52 -3.13 -4.29
CA GLN A 77 3.06 -4.46 -4.61
C GLN A 77 4.11 -4.46 -5.74
N LYS A 78 4.01 -3.55 -6.70
CA LYS A 78 4.96 -3.46 -7.84
C LYS A 78 6.38 -3.13 -7.38
N ASP A 79 6.53 -2.29 -6.36
CA ASP A 79 7.85 -1.97 -5.80
C ASP A 79 8.41 -3.15 -4.97
N ASP A 80 7.57 -3.89 -4.24
CA ASP A 80 7.99 -5.10 -3.52
C ASP A 80 8.49 -6.21 -4.47
N GLN A 81 7.76 -6.47 -5.57
CA GLN A 81 8.19 -7.48 -6.57
C GLN A 81 9.43 -7.07 -7.36
N SER A 82 9.59 -5.78 -7.65
CA SER A 82 10.79 -5.25 -8.33
C SER A 82 12.06 -5.47 -7.49
N PHE A 83 11.94 -5.45 -6.16
CA PHE A 83 13.03 -5.72 -5.24
C PHE A 83 13.46 -7.20 -5.22
N TRP A 84 12.51 -8.14 -5.17
CA TRP A 84 12.83 -9.58 -5.23
C TRP A 84 13.51 -9.98 -6.55
N LYS A 85 13.11 -9.36 -7.68
CA LYS A 85 13.76 -9.58 -8.98
C LYS A 85 15.18 -9.01 -9.05
N GLY A 86 15.48 -7.93 -8.32
CA GLY A 86 16.80 -7.28 -8.32
C GLY A 86 17.82 -7.87 -7.34
N THR A 87 17.38 -8.65 -6.35
CA THR A 87 18.27 -9.21 -5.30
C THR A 87 18.74 -10.63 -5.59
N GLY A 88 18.34 -11.24 -6.72
CA GLY A 88 18.71 -12.62 -7.06
C GLY A 88 18.05 -13.70 -6.18
N LEU A 89 17.20 -13.31 -5.23
CA LEU A 89 16.47 -14.21 -4.34
C LEU A 89 15.20 -14.81 -4.99
N SER A 90 14.94 -14.53 -6.27
CA SER A 90 13.87 -15.15 -7.06
C SER A 90 13.97 -16.68 -7.19
N LYS A 91 15.07 -17.29 -6.72
CA LYS A 91 15.35 -18.73 -6.83
C LYS A 91 15.18 -19.53 -5.53
N ILE A 92 14.83 -18.90 -4.40
CA ILE A 92 14.70 -19.63 -3.13
C ILE A 92 13.34 -20.32 -2.96
N PHE A 93 12.42 -20.12 -3.91
CA PHE A 93 11.16 -20.85 -4.00
C PHE A 93 11.02 -21.47 -5.40
N LEU A 94 11.86 -22.48 -5.67
CA LEU A 94 11.64 -23.53 -6.68
C LEU A 94 12.05 -24.86 -6.07
#